data_AF-A0A3A2J2X8-F1
#
_entry.id   AF-A0A3A2J2X8-F1
#
_cell.length_a   1.000
_cell.length_b   1.000
_cell.length_c   1.000
_cell.angle_alpha   90.00
_cell.angle_beta   90.00
_cell.angle_gamma   90.00
#
_symmetry.space_group_name_H-M   'P 1'
#
loop_
_entity.id
_entity.type
_entity.pdbx_description
1 polymer ?
#
loop_
_entity_poly.entity_id
_entity_poly.type
_entity_poly.pdbx_seq_one_letter_code
_entity_poly.pdbx_strand_id
1 'polypeptide(L)' 'MARPDCLPEPFHALALRYGGVGALAKAFGVTRRTINRWADGSRKPQGPAMILLGQMLKGTR' A
#
# COMPACT_ATOMS: atom_id res chain seq x y z
N MET A 1 16.96 -7.66 0.85
CA MET A 1 15.53 -7.94 0.62
C MET A 1 14.71 -6.95 1.45
N ALA A 2 13.74 -6.25 0.87
CA ALA A 2 12.93 -5.28 1.62
C ALA A 2 11.95 -6.07 2.51
N ARG A 3 12.17 -6.02 3.82
CA ARG A 3 11.36 -6.70 4.83
C ARG A 3 9.92 -6.17 4.78
N PRO A 4 8.91 -7.01 4.56
CA PRO A 4 7.50 -6.61 4.54
C PRO A 4 6.95 -6.20 5.92
N ASP A 5 7.74 -6.37 6.98
CA ASP A 5 7.26 -6.48 8.37
C ASP A 5 7.07 -5.13 9.13
N CYS A 6 7.36 -3.98 8.52
CA CYS A 6 7.30 -2.66 9.21
C CYS A 6 6.25 -1.68 8.63
N LEU A 7 5.29 -2.14 7.83
CA LEU A 7 4.20 -1.27 7.41
C LEU A 7 3.08 -1.29 8.46
N PRO A 8 2.50 -0.13 8.83
CA PRO A 8 1.25 -0.13 9.60
C PRO A 8 0.10 -0.69 8.76
N GLU A 9 -0.88 -1.29 9.45
CA GLU A 9 -2.17 -1.59 8.83
C GLU A 9 -2.81 -0.31 8.31
N PRO A 10 -3.45 -0.33 7.13
CA PRO A 10 -3.79 -1.51 6.33
C PRO A 10 -2.78 -1.88 5.23
N PHE A 11 -1.66 -1.17 5.15
CA PHE A 11 -0.67 -1.37 4.08
C PHE A 11 0.09 -2.68 4.22
N HIS A 12 0.23 -3.19 5.44
CA HIS A 12 0.85 -4.49 5.69
C HIS A 12 0.00 -5.65 5.18
N ALA A 13 -1.29 -5.74 5.52
CA ALA A 13 -2.21 -6.71 4.93
C ALA A 13 -2.22 -6.66 3.39
N LEU A 14 -2.20 -5.46 2.80
CA LEU A 14 -2.09 -5.29 1.36
C LEU A 14 -0.75 -5.79 0.81
N ALA A 15 0.35 -5.46 1.47
CA ALA A 15 1.66 -5.94 1.08
C ALA A 15 1.70 -7.48 1.11
N LEU A 16 1.17 -8.12 2.15
CA LEU A 16 1.07 -9.59 2.22
C LEU A 16 0.26 -10.16 1.05
N ARG A 17 -0.91 -9.58 0.75
CA ARG A 17 -1.78 -10.03 -0.33
C ARG A 17 -1.14 -9.96 -1.72
N TYR A 18 -0.25 -9.00 -1.95
CA TYR A 18 0.44 -8.81 -3.22
C TYR A 18 1.80 -9.51 -3.30
N GLY A 19 2.32 -10.11 -2.22
CA GLY A 19 3.68 -10.68 -2.19
C GLY A 19 4.78 -9.65 -1.90
N GLY A 20 4.41 -8.56 -1.23
CA GLY A 20 5.29 -7.56 -0.64
C GLY A 20 5.07 -6.14 -1.17
N VAL A 21 5.71 -5.18 -0.51
CA VAL A 21 5.64 -3.74 -0.84
C VAL A 21 6.04 -3.45 -2.28
N GLY A 22 6.97 -4.23 -2.83
CA GLY A 22 7.41 -4.08 -4.22
C GLY A 22 6.35 -4.46 -5.24
N ALA A 23 5.63 -5.56 -5.00
CA ALA A 23 4.54 -5.99 -5.87
C ALA A 23 3.33 -5.07 -5.74
N LEU A 24 3.02 -4.65 -4.51
CA LEU A 24 2.02 -3.62 -4.23
C LEU A 24 2.34 -2.32 -5.00
N ALA A 25 3.56 -1.81 -4.87
CA ALA A 25 3.99 -0.60 -5.59
C ALA A 25 3.82 -0.72 -7.11
N LYS A 26 4.18 -1.88 -7.69
CA LYS A 26 3.94 -2.16 -9.13
C LYS A 26 2.46 -2.15 -9.49
N ALA A 27 1.61 -2.80 -8.69
CA ALA A 27 0.16 -2.84 -8.94
C ALA A 27 -0.47 -1.44 -8.91
N PHE A 28 0.05 -0.56 -8.07
CA PHE A 28 -0.40 0.83 -7.96
C PHE A 28 0.31 1.79 -8.94
N GLY A 29 1.30 1.32 -9.72
CA GLY A 29 2.11 2.18 -10.60
C GLY A 29 2.94 3.23 -9.86
N VAL A 30 3.29 2.97 -8.59
CA VAL A 30 4.05 3.89 -7.73
C VAL A 30 5.37 3.27 -7.28
N THR A 31 6.19 4.07 -6.59
CA THR A 31 7.42 3.56 -5.96
C THR A 31 7.14 3.02 -4.56
N ARG A 32 8.01 2.13 -4.06
CA ARG A 32 7.95 1.65 -2.67
C ARG A 32 8.02 2.79 -1.66
N ARG A 33 8.81 3.82 -1.95
CA ARG A 33 8.92 5.02 -1.11
C ARG A 33 7.58 5.76 -1.00
N THR A 34 6.79 5.79 -2.07
CA THR A 34 5.44 6.36 -2.05
C THR A 34 4.50 5.56 -1.15
N ILE A 35 4.54 4.22 -1.21
CA ILE A 35 3.77 3.35 -0.31
C ILE A 35 4.14 3.61 1.16
N ASN A 36 5.45 3.65 1.48
CA ASN A 36 5.89 3.95 2.85
C ASN A 36 5.40 5.31 3.33
N ARG A 37 5.48 6.35 2.48
CA ARG A 37 4.94 7.68 2.83
C ARG A 37 3.43 7.69 3.05
N TRP A 38 2.69 6.83 2.35
CA TRP A 38 1.25 6.67 2.59
C TRP A 38 0.97 5.98 3.91
N ALA A 39 1.75 4.93 4.21
CA ALA A 39 1.64 4.19 5.45
C ALA A 39 2.04 5.03 6.67
N ASP A 40 3.08 5.85 6.56
CA ASP A 40 3.53 6.79 7.60
C ASP A 40 2.65 8.04 7.71
N GLY A 41 1.57 8.16 6.92
CA GLY A 41 0.70 9.34 6.88
C GLY A 41 1.34 10.62 6.35
N SER A 42 2.65 10.60 6.05
CA SER A 42 3.43 11.72 5.51
C SER A 42 2.92 12.22 4.15
N ARG A 43 2.22 11.36 3.40
CA ARG A 43 1.58 11.72 2.15
C ARG A 43 0.24 11.03 2.04
N LYS A 44 -0.81 11.73 1.61
CA LYS A 44 -2.07 11.07 1.27
C LYS A 44 -1.99 10.44 -0.13
N PRO A 45 -2.54 9.23 -0.34
CA PRO A 45 -2.74 8.70 -1.67
C PRO A 45 -3.68 9.65 -2.44
N GLN A 46 -3.38 9.87 -3.71
CA GLN A 46 -4.12 10.79 -4.58
C GLN A 46 -4.51 10.11 -5.88
N GLY A 47 -5.59 10.59 -6.50
CA GLY A 47 -6.07 10.09 -7.78
C GLY A 47 -6.50 8.61 -7.73
N PRO A 48 -6.17 7.80 -8.75
CA PRO A 48 -6.66 6.43 -8.87
C PRO A 48 -6.19 5.52 -7.73
N ALA A 49 -5.02 5.78 -7.14
CA ALA A 49 -4.50 5.02 -6.01
C ALA A 49 -5.36 5.19 -4.75
N MET A 50 -5.96 6.37 -4.54
CA MET A 50 -6.87 6.63 -3.41
C MET A 50 -8.15 5.80 -3.55
N ILE A 51 -8.69 5.71 -4.77
CA ILE A 51 -9.91 4.95 -5.08
C ILE A 51 -9.63 3.44 -4.90
N LEU A 52 -8.53 2.95 -5.46
CA LEU A 52 -8.09 1.56 -5.32
C LEU A 52 -7.86 1.16 -3.86
N LEU A 53 -7.16 2.01 -3.08
CA LEU A 53 -7.01 1.79 -1.64
C LEU A 53 -8.36 1.78 -0.94
N GLY A 54 -9.23 2.76 -1.21
CA GLY A 54 -10.56 2.83 -0.61
C GLY A 54 -11.44 1.61 -0.93
N GLN A 55 -11.38 1.07 -2.15
CA GLN A 55 -12.10 -0.15 -2.53
C GLN A 55 -11.53 -1.39 -1.82
N MET A 56 -10.20 -1.51 -1.76
CA MET A 56 -9.52 -2.63 -1.11
C MET A 56 -9.78 -2.67 0.41
N LEU A 57 -9.87 -1.50 1.06
CA LEU A 57 -10.18 -1.38 2.48
C LEU A 57 -11.66 -1.63 2.79
N LYS A 58 -12.56 -1.39 1.84
CA LYS A 58 -14.00 -1.65 2.00
C LYS A 58 -14.38 -3.11 1.72
N GLY A 59 -13.58 -3.84 0.96
CA GLY A 59 -13.85 -5.23 0.56
C GLY A 59 -13.50 -6.31 1.60
N THR A 60 -13.16 -5.93 2.84
CA THR A 60 -12.84 -6.85 3.96
C THR A 60 -13.98 -6.91 4.98
N ARG A 61 -15.23 -7.02 4.51
CA ARG A 61 -16.41 -7.19 5.35
C ARG A 61 -17.21 -8.41 4.92
#